data_AF-A0A7J0D458-F1
#
_entry.id   AF-A0A7J0D458-F1
#
_cell.length_a   1.000
_cell.length_b   1.000
_cell.length_c   1.000
_cell.angle_alpha   90.00
_cell.angle_beta   90.00
_cell.angle_gamma   90.00
#
_symmetry.space_group_name_H-M   'P 1'
#
loop_
_entity.id
_entity.type
_entity.pdbx_description
1 polymer ?
#
loop_
_entity_poly.entity_id
_entity_poly.type
_entity_poly.pdbx_seq_one_letter_code
_entity_poly.pdbx_strand_id
1 'polypeptide(L)'
;MADRTSSLPPRPDSSPARSWWGWGALDQALSDAECASLAALVPGAAGTPLPVPSIASLDLPRVRVGAPAPLAHLLSSAPADRASHTYGKAFRDVVRALYGDMAAAPDLVGFPRDERDVVDLLDWAAGADVAVVPYGAGSSVVGGVEYRAGVHSGVLSLDLSGLDRVLETDRVSRAARIQAGALGPGLESQLRPHGLTLRHFPQSFAFSTLGGWLATRAGGHYATLHTHIDDLVESLRVVTPSGVSQSLRVPGSGRGPPRPVVPRFGGHPRDHHGGVDAAPGPPRAQGVGVGGVRALPRRGGGRPHHRAVGSAPGQLPSARPG
;
A
#
# COMPACT_ATOMS: atom_id res chain seq x y z
N MET A 1 -26.68 32.89 -10.09
CA MET A 1 -26.13 32.38 -8.82
C MET A 1 -25.63 30.97 -9.09
N ALA A 2 -24.34 30.84 -9.44
CA ALA A 2 -23.75 29.58 -9.88
C ALA A 2 -23.13 28.86 -8.67
N ASP A 3 -23.56 27.61 -8.50
CA ASP A 3 -23.16 26.68 -7.46
C ASP A 3 -21.69 26.25 -7.67
N ARG A 4 -20.85 26.45 -6.65
CA ARG A 4 -19.43 26.08 -6.70
C ARG A 4 -19.28 24.68 -6.13
N THR A 5 -19.45 23.69 -6.99
CA THR A 5 -19.09 22.30 -6.70
C THR A 5 -17.59 22.21 -6.43
N SER A 6 -17.25 21.85 -5.20
CA SER A 6 -15.89 21.55 -4.75
C SER A 6 -15.37 20.29 -5.46
N SER A 7 -14.71 20.45 -6.60
CA SER A 7 -14.03 19.36 -7.29
C SER A 7 -12.61 19.19 -6.77
N LEU A 8 -12.33 18.05 -6.13
CA LEU A 8 -10.95 17.58 -5.93
C LEU A 8 -10.21 17.52 -7.29
N PRO A 9 -8.89 17.80 -7.33
CA PRO A 9 -8.15 17.79 -8.57
C PRO A 9 -8.14 16.37 -9.21
N PRO A 10 -8.22 16.28 -10.54
CA PRO A 10 -8.18 15.00 -11.24
C PRO A 10 -6.84 14.30 -10.99
N ARG A 11 -6.90 12.99 -10.72
CA ARG A 11 -5.72 12.11 -10.64
C ARG A 11 -4.98 12.14 -11.98
N PRO A 12 -3.64 12.06 -12.01
CA PRO A 12 -2.90 12.02 -13.28
C PRO A 12 -3.39 10.87 -14.15
N ASP A 13 -3.91 11.22 -15.34
CA ASP A 13 -4.36 10.33 -16.40
C ASP A 13 -3.23 9.36 -16.79
N SER A 14 -3.39 8.07 -16.49
CA SER A 14 -2.75 6.90 -17.13
C SER A 14 -2.71 5.66 -16.23
N SER A 15 -3.11 5.76 -14.96
CA SER A 15 -3.27 4.56 -14.12
C SER A 15 -4.65 3.94 -14.36
N PRO A 16 -4.75 2.68 -14.79
CA PRO A 16 -6.03 2.05 -15.05
C PRO A 16 -6.88 2.00 -13.78
N ALA A 17 -8.19 2.22 -13.93
CA ALA A 17 -9.11 2.32 -12.81
C ALA A 17 -9.08 1.02 -11.99
N ARG A 18 -8.73 1.12 -10.71
CA ARG A 18 -8.58 -0.05 -9.84
C ARG A 18 -9.91 -0.72 -9.56
N SER A 19 -9.88 -2.05 -9.47
CA SER A 19 -11.03 -2.80 -8.99
C SER A 19 -11.30 -2.48 -7.51
N TRP A 20 -12.52 -2.05 -7.23
CA TRP A 20 -12.97 -1.76 -5.86
C TRP A 20 -13.14 -3.06 -5.04
N TRP A 21 -13.55 -4.15 -5.68
CA TRP A 21 -13.87 -5.45 -5.05
C TRP A 21 -12.69 -6.43 -5.02
N GLY A 22 -11.78 -6.36 -5.99
CA GLY A 22 -10.80 -7.42 -6.26
C GLY A 22 -9.39 -6.90 -6.54
N TRP A 23 -8.49 -7.83 -6.87
CA TRP A 23 -7.13 -7.50 -7.31
C TRP A 23 -7.14 -6.85 -8.70
N GLY A 24 -6.12 -6.05 -8.98
CA GLY A 24 -5.87 -5.50 -10.32
C GLY A 24 -6.74 -4.32 -10.72
N ALA A 25 -6.73 -4.03 -12.01
CA ALA A 25 -7.52 -2.97 -12.63
C ALA A 25 -8.79 -3.53 -13.30
N LEU A 26 -9.79 -2.67 -13.46
CA LEU A 26 -11.10 -3.05 -14.01
C LEU A 26 -11.01 -3.56 -15.45
N ASP A 27 -10.08 -3.04 -16.24
CA ASP A 27 -9.80 -3.47 -17.62
C ASP A 27 -9.05 -4.80 -17.71
N GLN A 28 -8.51 -5.29 -16.60
CA GLN A 28 -7.84 -6.58 -16.46
C GLN A 28 -8.72 -7.63 -15.78
N ALA A 29 -9.96 -7.28 -15.45
CA ALA A 29 -10.91 -8.23 -14.87
C ALA A 29 -11.26 -9.31 -15.91
N LEU A 30 -11.25 -10.57 -15.47
CA LEU A 30 -11.65 -11.69 -16.31
C LEU A 30 -13.14 -11.59 -16.64
N SER A 31 -13.48 -11.89 -17.88
CA SER A 31 -14.86 -12.06 -18.32
C SER A 31 -15.48 -13.30 -17.68
N ASP A 32 -16.82 -13.34 -17.65
CA ASP A 32 -17.55 -14.50 -17.10
C ASP A 32 -17.20 -15.80 -17.82
N ALA A 33 -16.96 -15.72 -19.14
CA ALA A 33 -16.57 -16.86 -19.97
C ALA A 33 -15.16 -17.37 -19.59
N GLU A 34 -14.21 -16.47 -19.35
CA GLU A 34 -12.87 -16.84 -18.90
C GLU A 34 -12.90 -17.45 -17.49
N CYS A 35 -13.71 -16.88 -16.58
CA CYS A 35 -13.93 -17.44 -15.25
C CYS A 35 -14.52 -18.87 -15.33
N ALA A 36 -15.54 -19.09 -16.16
CA ALA A 36 -16.14 -20.40 -16.36
C ALA A 36 -15.15 -21.43 -16.95
N SER A 37 -14.32 -21.00 -17.91
CA SER A 37 -13.26 -21.82 -18.51
C SER A 37 -12.22 -22.26 -17.46
N LEU A 38 -11.77 -21.34 -16.61
CA LEU A 38 -10.85 -21.66 -15.51
C LEU A 38 -11.48 -22.56 -14.45
N ALA A 39 -12.76 -22.33 -14.12
CA ALA A 39 -13.49 -23.16 -13.16
C ALA A 39 -13.59 -24.62 -13.63
N ALA A 40 -13.76 -24.86 -14.94
CA ALA A 40 -13.80 -26.21 -15.51
C ALA A 40 -12.50 -27.02 -15.30
N LEU A 41 -11.37 -26.35 -15.03
CA LEU A 41 -10.08 -26.99 -14.73
C LEU A 41 -9.94 -27.43 -13.26
N VAL A 42 -10.85 -27.00 -12.37
CA VAL A 42 -10.78 -27.24 -10.93
C VAL A 42 -11.96 -28.13 -10.51
N PRO A 43 -11.74 -29.41 -10.17
CA PRO A 43 -12.81 -30.30 -9.73
C PRO A 43 -13.56 -29.71 -8.52
N GLY A 44 -14.89 -29.57 -8.65
CA GLY A 44 -15.76 -29.04 -7.60
C GLY A 44 -15.89 -27.51 -7.57
N ALA A 45 -15.26 -26.77 -8.49
CA ALA A 45 -15.50 -25.33 -8.63
C ALA A 45 -16.88 -25.04 -9.24
N ALA A 46 -17.51 -23.95 -8.80
CA ALA A 46 -18.76 -23.48 -9.38
C ALA A 46 -18.53 -23.01 -10.83
N GLY A 47 -19.34 -23.49 -11.77
CA GLY A 47 -19.23 -23.12 -13.19
C GLY A 47 -19.74 -21.71 -13.52
N THR A 48 -20.42 -21.05 -12.59
CA THR A 48 -20.97 -19.71 -12.77
C THR A 48 -20.25 -18.72 -11.85
N PRO A 49 -19.57 -17.69 -12.39
CA PRO A 49 -18.93 -16.67 -11.58
C PRO A 49 -19.96 -15.82 -10.83
N LEU A 50 -19.56 -15.28 -9.68
CA LEU A 50 -20.38 -14.31 -8.97
C LEU A 50 -20.39 -12.98 -9.75
N PRO A 51 -21.57 -12.36 -9.94
CA PRO A 51 -21.63 -11.06 -10.60
C PRO A 51 -20.95 -10.00 -9.72
N VAL A 52 -20.27 -9.05 -10.35
CA VAL A 52 -19.74 -7.87 -9.66
C VAL A 52 -20.88 -6.87 -9.45
N PRO A 53 -21.29 -6.57 -8.21
CA PRO A 53 -22.37 -5.61 -7.98
C PRO A 53 -21.94 -4.20 -8.41
N SER A 54 -22.90 -3.38 -8.84
CA SER A 54 -22.64 -1.97 -9.11
C SER A 54 -22.48 -1.20 -7.79
N ILE A 55 -21.67 -0.15 -7.77
CA ILE A 55 -21.53 0.69 -6.56
C ILE A 55 -22.87 1.30 -6.12
N ALA A 56 -23.74 1.63 -7.09
CA ALA A 56 -25.07 2.19 -6.81
C ALA A 56 -26.04 1.18 -6.16
N SER A 57 -25.80 -0.12 -6.32
CA SER A 57 -26.62 -1.18 -5.72
C SER A 57 -26.07 -1.69 -4.38
N LEU A 58 -24.93 -1.17 -3.90
CA LEU A 58 -24.36 -1.59 -2.62
C LEU A 58 -25.15 -1.00 -1.45
N ASP A 59 -25.51 -1.85 -0.50
CA ASP A 59 -26.07 -1.42 0.79
C ASP A 59 -24.94 -0.98 1.73
N LEU A 60 -24.57 0.30 1.65
CA LEU A 60 -23.54 0.87 2.50
C LEU A 60 -24.15 1.39 3.82
N PRO A 61 -23.50 1.14 4.97
CA PRO A 61 -23.90 1.73 6.25
C PRO A 61 -24.08 3.25 6.16
N ARG A 62 -25.03 3.79 6.90
CA ARG A 62 -25.21 5.25 7.03
C ARG A 62 -23.95 5.88 7.62
N VAL A 63 -23.52 7.00 7.04
CA VAL A 63 -22.43 7.82 7.58
C VAL A 63 -22.87 8.39 8.94
N ARG A 64 -22.14 8.03 9.99
CA ARG A 64 -22.43 8.42 11.39
C ARG A 64 -21.73 9.72 11.78
N VAL A 65 -20.58 10.01 11.17
CA VAL A 65 -19.76 11.18 11.47
C VAL A 65 -19.60 12.03 10.22
N GLY A 66 -19.93 13.32 10.33
CA GLY A 66 -19.79 14.29 9.24
C GLY A 66 -18.38 14.87 9.13
N ALA A 67 -18.01 15.30 7.92
CA ALA A 67 -16.75 16.00 7.69
C ALA A 67 -16.80 17.41 8.33
N PRO A 68 -15.83 17.78 9.19
CA PRO A 68 -15.78 19.12 9.75
C PRO A 68 -15.42 20.13 8.65
N ALA A 69 -16.04 21.33 8.68
CA ALA A 69 -15.89 22.32 7.61
C ALA A 69 -14.43 22.63 7.21
N PRO A 70 -13.45 22.76 8.13
CA PRO A 70 -12.06 23.02 7.76
C PRO A 70 -11.40 21.88 6.97
N LEU A 71 -11.79 20.62 7.22
CA LEU A 71 -11.18 19.43 6.61
C LEU A 71 -12.05 18.79 5.53
N ALA A 72 -13.21 19.39 5.19
CA ALA A 72 -14.14 18.84 4.21
C ALA A 72 -13.50 18.63 2.83
N HIS A 73 -12.50 19.44 2.47
CA HIS A 73 -11.75 19.31 1.22
C HIS A 73 -10.79 18.11 1.17
N LEU A 74 -10.51 17.49 2.31
CA LEU A 74 -9.68 16.28 2.43
C LEU A 74 -10.50 15.01 2.60
N LEU A 75 -11.82 15.12 2.83
CA LEU A 75 -12.68 14.03 3.24
C LEU A 75 -13.74 13.73 2.17
N SER A 76 -13.95 12.45 1.89
CA SER A 76 -15.02 11.96 1.03
C SER A 76 -15.93 11.00 1.77
N SER A 77 -17.23 11.15 1.55
CA SER A 77 -18.26 10.19 1.96
C SER A 77 -18.89 9.49 0.76
N ALA A 78 -18.27 9.58 -0.43
CA ALA A 78 -18.83 9.03 -1.65
C ALA A 78 -18.90 7.49 -1.58
N PRO A 79 -19.97 6.85 -2.09
CA PRO A 79 -20.12 5.40 -2.08
C PRO A 79 -18.92 4.64 -2.67
N ALA A 80 -18.36 5.14 -3.78
CA ALA A 80 -17.22 4.53 -4.46
C ALA A 80 -15.94 4.52 -3.60
N ASP A 81 -15.66 5.64 -2.94
CA ASP A 81 -14.49 5.76 -2.06
C ASP A 81 -14.66 4.85 -0.86
N ARG A 82 -15.84 4.87 -0.23
CA ARG A 82 -16.12 4.01 0.93
C ARG A 82 -16.00 2.53 0.58
N ALA A 83 -16.63 2.08 -0.51
CA ALA A 83 -16.59 0.69 -0.96
C ALA A 83 -15.17 0.20 -1.28
N SER A 84 -14.36 1.03 -1.94
CA SER A 84 -12.98 0.67 -2.29
C SER A 84 -12.03 0.59 -1.07
N HIS A 85 -12.42 1.22 0.04
CA HIS A 85 -11.65 1.28 1.28
C HIS A 85 -12.18 0.36 2.39
N THR A 86 -13.20 -0.44 2.11
CA THR A 86 -13.80 -1.37 3.10
C THR A 86 -12.91 -2.58 3.39
N TYR A 87 -12.36 -3.21 2.35
CA TYR A 87 -11.67 -4.48 2.47
C TYR A 87 -10.29 -4.50 1.82
N GLY A 88 -9.51 -5.51 2.22
CA GLY A 88 -8.31 -5.90 1.54
C GLY A 88 -8.61 -6.72 0.28
N LYS A 89 -7.69 -7.63 -0.04
CA LYS A 89 -7.75 -8.50 -1.22
C LYS A 89 -7.55 -9.97 -0.85
N ALA A 90 -7.88 -10.35 0.39
CA ALA A 90 -7.98 -11.75 0.77
C ALA A 90 -9.13 -12.43 0.01
N PHE A 91 -9.08 -13.74 -0.19
CA PHE A 91 -10.20 -14.48 -0.83
C PHE A 91 -11.54 -14.20 -0.14
N ARG A 92 -11.57 -14.28 1.20
CA ARG A 92 -12.74 -13.95 2.03
C ARG A 92 -13.27 -12.53 1.75
N ASP A 93 -12.37 -11.57 1.61
CA ASP A 93 -12.71 -10.16 1.42
C ASP A 93 -13.36 -9.93 0.04
N VAL A 94 -12.75 -10.52 -0.99
CA VAL A 94 -13.26 -10.48 -2.37
C VAL A 94 -14.64 -11.12 -2.45
N VAL A 95 -14.82 -12.30 -1.85
CA VAL A 95 -16.10 -13.00 -1.85
C VAL A 95 -17.19 -12.18 -1.15
N ARG A 96 -16.90 -11.61 0.03
CA ARG A 96 -17.85 -10.73 0.74
C ARG A 96 -18.23 -9.50 -0.08
N ALA A 97 -17.24 -8.88 -0.74
CA ALA A 97 -17.48 -7.74 -1.61
C ALA A 97 -18.38 -8.10 -2.81
N LEU A 98 -18.18 -9.27 -3.42
CA LEU A 98 -19.01 -9.76 -4.52
C LEU A 98 -20.44 -10.09 -4.09
N TYR A 99 -20.64 -10.56 -2.85
CA TYR A 99 -21.98 -10.70 -2.25
C TYR A 99 -22.61 -9.37 -1.82
N GLY A 100 -21.89 -8.25 -1.95
CA GLY A 100 -22.37 -6.93 -1.56
C GLY A 100 -22.35 -6.66 -0.05
N ASP A 101 -21.72 -7.52 0.76
CA ASP A 101 -21.56 -7.27 2.20
C ASP A 101 -20.59 -6.11 2.43
N MET A 102 -21.13 -4.92 2.69
CA MET A 102 -20.36 -3.71 3.00
C MET A 102 -20.50 -3.26 4.47
N ALA A 103 -20.85 -4.17 5.38
CA ALA A 103 -21.14 -3.81 6.78
C ALA A 103 -19.95 -3.11 7.48
N ALA A 104 -18.72 -3.41 7.04
CA ALA A 104 -17.48 -2.82 7.59
C ALA A 104 -17.04 -1.52 6.90
N ALA A 105 -17.85 -0.94 6.00
CA ALA A 105 -17.43 0.24 5.23
C ALA A 105 -17.15 1.44 6.15
N PRO A 106 -16.06 2.20 5.91
CA PRO A 106 -15.77 3.39 6.70
C PRO A 106 -16.85 4.45 6.53
N ASP A 107 -16.97 5.37 7.49
CA ASP A 107 -17.87 6.52 7.39
C ASP A 107 -17.30 7.56 6.41
N LEU A 108 -15.99 7.78 6.48
CA LEU A 108 -15.26 8.77 5.67
C LEU A 108 -13.94 8.18 5.14
N VAL A 109 -13.50 8.70 4.00
CA VAL A 109 -12.17 8.46 3.43
C VAL A 109 -11.41 9.78 3.38
N GLY A 110 -10.22 9.84 3.98
CA GLY A 110 -9.36 11.01 4.01
C GLY A 110 -8.22 10.90 3.01
N PHE A 111 -7.97 11.95 2.23
CA PHE A 111 -6.92 12.03 1.21
C PHE A 111 -5.91 13.15 1.56
N PRO A 112 -5.06 12.96 2.58
CA PRO A 112 -4.01 13.92 2.91
C PRO A 112 -3.00 14.09 1.77
N ARG A 113 -2.50 15.31 1.59
CA ARG A 113 -1.51 15.66 0.55
C ARG A 113 -0.13 15.94 1.12
N ASP A 114 -0.06 16.22 2.42
CA ASP A 114 1.19 16.40 3.16
C ASP A 114 1.07 15.91 4.61
N GLU A 115 2.16 16.06 5.37
CA GLU A 115 2.21 15.66 6.78
C GLU A 115 1.25 16.50 7.65
N ARG A 116 0.98 17.76 7.27
CA ARG A 116 0.10 18.63 8.04
C ARG A 116 -1.36 18.18 7.92
N ASP A 117 -1.80 17.83 6.70
CA ASP A 117 -3.11 17.24 6.46
C ASP A 117 -3.32 15.96 7.32
N VAL A 118 -2.28 15.11 7.45
CA VAL A 118 -2.33 13.91 8.31
C VAL A 118 -2.50 14.27 9.78
N VAL A 119 -1.72 15.24 10.28
CA VAL A 119 -1.82 15.70 11.68
C VAL A 119 -3.21 16.26 11.96
N ASP A 120 -3.72 17.13 11.09
CA ASP A 120 -5.02 17.77 11.27
C ASP A 120 -6.17 16.74 11.27
N LEU A 121 -6.10 15.71 10.41
CA LEU A 121 -7.06 14.61 10.38
C LEU A 121 -6.98 13.73 11.64
N LEU A 122 -5.78 13.43 12.14
CA LEU A 122 -5.60 12.65 13.36
C LEU A 122 -6.06 13.40 14.60
N ASP A 123 -5.77 14.70 14.69
CA ASP A 123 -6.20 15.56 15.80
C ASP A 123 -7.73 15.67 15.86
N TRP A 124 -8.36 15.89 14.70
CA TRP A 124 -9.82 15.89 14.61
C TRP A 124 -10.41 14.53 15.00
N ALA A 125 -9.88 13.43 14.45
CA ALA A 125 -10.39 12.09 14.72
C ALA A 125 -10.27 11.72 16.21
N ALA A 126 -9.18 12.12 16.86
CA ALA A 126 -9.00 11.94 18.30
C ALA A 126 -10.05 12.71 19.12
N GLY A 127 -10.36 13.96 18.74
CA GLY A 127 -11.38 14.77 19.41
C GLY A 127 -12.82 14.30 19.17
N ALA A 128 -13.09 13.67 18.03
CA ALA A 128 -14.42 13.22 17.62
C ALA A 128 -14.70 11.73 17.92
N ASP A 129 -13.80 11.03 18.62
CA ASP A 129 -13.86 9.58 18.85
C ASP A 129 -14.06 8.78 17.54
N VAL A 130 -13.26 9.11 16.53
CA VAL A 130 -13.24 8.44 15.23
C VAL A 130 -12.05 7.49 15.14
N ALA A 131 -12.31 6.23 14.80
CA ALA A 131 -11.26 5.27 14.51
C ALA A 131 -10.54 5.65 13.22
N VAL A 132 -9.21 5.65 13.21
CA VAL A 132 -8.43 5.89 11.99
C VAL A 132 -7.76 4.60 11.54
N VAL A 133 -8.05 4.19 10.31
CA VAL A 133 -7.43 3.03 9.65
C VAL A 133 -6.52 3.55 8.53
N PRO A 134 -5.19 3.45 8.66
CA PRO A 134 -4.30 3.83 7.58
C PRO A 134 -4.48 2.90 6.38
N TYR A 135 -4.61 3.50 5.20
CA TYR A 135 -4.80 2.80 3.95
C TYR A 135 -3.71 3.21 2.97
N GLY A 136 -2.97 2.24 2.47
CA GLY A 136 -2.00 2.46 1.39
C GLY A 136 -2.66 2.25 0.04
N ALA A 137 -2.60 1.03 -0.44
CA ALA A 137 -3.19 0.64 -1.72
C ALA A 137 -4.14 -0.56 -1.60
N GLY A 138 -4.58 -0.89 -0.37
CA GLY A 138 -5.59 -1.91 -0.09
C GLY A 138 -5.17 -3.36 -0.30
N SER A 139 -3.89 -3.66 -0.59
CA SER A 139 -3.44 -5.02 -0.93
C SER A 139 -3.32 -6.01 0.25
N SER A 140 -3.94 -5.74 1.40
CA SER A 140 -3.85 -6.60 2.57
C SER A 140 -4.60 -7.92 2.35
N VAL A 141 -4.05 -9.05 2.78
CA VAL A 141 -4.72 -10.37 2.69
C VAL A 141 -5.08 -10.96 4.06
N VAL A 142 -4.98 -10.16 5.11
CA VAL A 142 -5.24 -10.57 6.50
C VAL A 142 -6.32 -9.70 7.16
N GLY A 143 -7.00 -8.85 6.39
CA GLY A 143 -7.97 -7.88 6.88
C GLY A 143 -7.36 -6.71 7.65
N GLY A 144 -6.12 -6.31 7.34
CA GLY A 144 -5.42 -5.23 8.04
C GLY A 144 -5.99 -3.83 7.78
N VAL A 145 -6.92 -3.69 6.83
CA VAL A 145 -7.62 -2.43 6.50
C VAL A 145 -9.10 -2.46 6.91
N GLU A 146 -9.56 -3.56 7.51
CA GLU A 146 -10.94 -3.73 7.96
C GLU A 146 -11.05 -3.34 9.44
N TYR A 147 -11.88 -2.35 9.77
CA TYR A 147 -12.17 -2.01 11.17
C TYR A 147 -13.20 -2.98 11.77
N ARG A 148 -12.86 -3.64 12.88
CA ARG A 148 -13.71 -4.67 13.51
C ARG A 148 -14.12 -4.38 14.95
N ALA A 149 -13.57 -3.35 15.59
CA ALA A 149 -13.76 -3.15 17.02
C ALA A 149 -15.16 -2.60 17.37
N GLY A 150 -15.78 -1.79 16.49
CA GLY A 150 -17.15 -1.30 16.67
C GLY A 150 -17.39 -0.37 17.87
N VAL A 151 -16.34 0.08 18.56
CA VAL A 151 -16.45 0.88 19.81
C VAL A 151 -16.41 2.38 19.59
N HIS A 152 -16.04 2.84 18.39
CA HIS A 152 -15.86 4.25 18.07
C HIS A 152 -17.11 4.85 17.39
N SER A 153 -17.28 6.16 17.57
CA SER A 153 -18.38 6.95 17.02
C SER A 153 -18.42 6.94 15.48
N GLY A 154 -17.26 6.76 14.84
CA GLY A 154 -17.13 6.57 13.39
C GLY A 154 -15.80 5.95 12.98
N VAL A 155 -15.62 5.72 11.68
CA VAL A 155 -14.39 5.19 11.08
C VAL A 155 -13.94 6.06 9.92
N LEU A 156 -12.70 6.53 9.98
CA LEU A 156 -11.97 7.20 8.91
C LEU A 156 -10.97 6.22 8.31
N SER A 157 -11.09 5.92 7.02
CA SER A 157 -10.00 5.32 6.26
C SER A 157 -9.07 6.43 5.76
N LEU A 158 -7.81 6.40 6.13
CA LEU A 158 -6.83 7.43 5.80
C LEU A 158 -5.97 6.98 4.63
N ASP A 159 -6.36 7.37 3.41
CA ASP A 159 -5.67 7.02 2.17
C ASP A 159 -4.40 7.84 1.99
N LEU A 160 -3.26 7.18 2.15
CA LEU A 160 -1.94 7.79 2.05
C LEU A 160 -1.43 7.88 0.62
N SER A 161 -2.18 7.42 -0.38
CA SER A 161 -1.73 7.37 -1.79
C SER A 161 -1.36 8.73 -2.37
N GLY A 162 -1.87 9.84 -1.82
CA GLY A 162 -1.45 11.20 -2.18
C GLY A 162 -0.05 11.60 -1.70
N LEU A 163 0.54 10.82 -0.78
CA LEU A 163 1.88 11.01 -0.24
C LEU A 163 2.86 10.08 -0.98
N ASP A 164 3.12 10.31 -2.27
CA ASP A 164 3.81 9.38 -3.17
C ASP A 164 5.21 9.82 -3.65
N ARG A 165 5.76 10.91 -3.10
CA ARG A 165 7.00 11.52 -3.60
C ARG A 165 8.27 11.00 -2.91
N VAL A 166 9.34 10.90 -3.71
CA VAL A 166 10.72 10.85 -3.22
C VAL A 166 11.16 12.29 -2.93
N LEU A 167 11.27 12.63 -1.65
CA LEU A 167 11.54 13.98 -1.17
C LEU A 167 13.03 14.34 -1.22
N GLU A 168 13.90 13.34 -1.13
CA GLU A 168 15.34 13.52 -1.03
C GLU A 168 16.06 12.27 -1.52
N THR A 169 17.19 12.45 -2.22
CA THR A 169 18.09 11.36 -2.60
C THR A 169 19.52 11.75 -2.28
N ASP A 170 20.21 10.95 -1.47
CA ASP A 170 21.63 11.08 -1.20
C ASP A 170 22.39 9.97 -1.94
N ARG A 171 23.21 10.36 -2.92
CA ARG A 171 23.99 9.43 -3.75
C ARG A 171 25.21 8.87 -3.02
N VAL A 172 25.74 9.58 -2.01
CA VAL A 172 26.92 9.17 -1.26
C VAL A 172 26.55 8.06 -0.29
N SER A 173 25.55 8.29 0.56
CA SER A 173 25.05 7.24 1.47
C SER A 173 24.19 6.19 0.75
N ARG A 174 23.70 6.53 -0.45
CA ARG A 174 22.73 5.75 -1.22
C ARG A 174 21.43 5.56 -0.43
N ALA A 175 20.92 6.67 0.09
CA ALA A 175 19.67 6.72 0.83
C ALA A 175 18.65 7.63 0.13
N ALA A 176 17.38 7.35 0.32
CA ALA A 176 16.29 8.18 -0.18
C ALA A 176 15.24 8.38 0.90
N ARG A 177 14.70 9.60 1.01
CA ARG A 177 13.54 9.91 1.88
C ARG A 177 12.29 9.86 1.03
N ILE A 178 11.39 8.94 1.34
CA ILE A 178 10.24 8.63 0.51
C ILE A 178 8.98 8.66 1.35
N GLN A 179 7.93 9.30 0.82
CA GLN A 179 6.62 9.30 1.43
C GLN A 179 5.94 7.91 1.38
N ALA A 180 5.07 7.66 2.36
CA ALA A 180 4.51 6.33 2.64
C ALA A 180 3.57 5.78 1.57
N GLY A 181 2.91 6.67 0.82
CA GLY A 181 1.95 6.35 -0.23
C GLY A 181 2.58 5.91 -1.54
N ALA A 182 3.89 6.03 -1.69
CA ALA A 182 4.57 5.72 -2.95
C ALA A 182 4.37 4.24 -3.33
N LEU A 183 3.71 4.01 -4.45
CA LEU A 183 3.57 2.68 -5.07
C LEU A 183 4.92 2.21 -5.61
N GLY A 184 5.15 0.90 -5.65
CA GLY A 184 6.41 0.33 -6.13
C GLY A 184 6.90 0.87 -7.48
N PRO A 185 6.09 0.84 -8.56
CA PRO A 185 6.49 1.39 -9.85
C PRO A 185 6.79 2.89 -9.83
N GLY A 186 5.99 3.66 -9.09
CA GLY A 186 6.15 5.12 -8.96
C GLY A 186 7.39 5.50 -8.15
N LEU A 187 7.73 4.73 -7.13
CA LEU A 187 8.96 4.86 -6.36
C LEU A 187 10.19 4.54 -7.23
N GLU A 188 10.17 3.44 -7.98
CA GLU A 188 11.30 3.04 -8.83
C GLU A 188 11.51 4.01 -10.00
N SER A 189 10.44 4.57 -10.56
CA SER A 189 10.53 5.59 -11.62
C SER A 189 11.18 6.88 -11.11
N GLN A 190 10.85 7.31 -9.90
CA GLN A 190 11.46 8.49 -9.26
C GLN A 190 12.92 8.28 -8.86
N LEU A 191 13.32 7.05 -8.47
CA LEU A 191 14.72 6.73 -8.14
C LEU A 191 15.61 6.55 -9.38
N ARG A 192 15.02 6.14 -10.52
CA ARG A 192 15.76 5.82 -11.75
C ARG A 192 16.68 6.94 -12.27
N PRO A 193 16.26 8.23 -12.36
CA PRO A 193 17.13 9.34 -12.76
C PRO A 193 18.36 9.52 -11.88
N HIS A 194 18.30 9.03 -10.64
CA HIS A 194 19.40 9.11 -9.67
C HIS A 194 20.38 7.93 -9.77
N GLY A 195 20.12 6.97 -10.67
CA GLY A 195 20.90 5.73 -10.80
C GLY A 195 20.67 4.74 -9.65
N LEU A 196 19.60 4.94 -8.89
CA LEU A 196 19.25 4.16 -7.70
C LEU A 196 18.02 3.27 -7.95
N THR A 197 17.86 2.25 -7.12
CA THR A 197 16.71 1.33 -7.07
C THR A 197 16.59 0.77 -5.66
N LEU A 198 15.36 0.60 -5.14
CA LEU A 198 15.16 0.00 -3.83
C LEU A 198 15.39 -1.52 -3.88
N ARG A 199 15.13 -2.14 -5.04
CA ARG A 199 15.19 -3.59 -5.26
C ARG A 199 14.31 -4.41 -4.32
N HIS A 200 13.23 -3.82 -3.83
CA HIS A 200 12.22 -4.50 -3.04
C HIS A 200 10.97 -4.76 -3.90
N PHE A 201 10.75 -6.02 -4.25
CA PHE A 201 9.71 -6.44 -5.19
C PHE A 201 8.82 -7.52 -4.57
N PRO A 202 7.85 -7.15 -3.73
CA PRO A 202 6.80 -8.07 -3.30
C PRO A 202 5.91 -8.47 -4.49
N GLN A 203 5.16 -9.57 -4.38
CA GLN A 203 4.23 -9.98 -5.45
C GLN A 203 3.17 -8.91 -5.75
N SER A 204 2.79 -8.14 -4.73
CA SER A 204 1.88 -7.01 -4.84
C SER A 204 2.57 -5.70 -5.27
N PHE A 205 3.81 -5.72 -5.79
CA PHE A 205 4.64 -4.52 -6.06
C PHE A 205 3.89 -3.39 -6.79
N ALA A 206 3.14 -3.72 -7.86
CA ALA A 206 2.37 -2.73 -8.62
C ALA A 206 1.20 -2.11 -7.84
N PHE A 207 0.71 -2.81 -6.81
CA PHE A 207 -0.50 -2.48 -6.08
C PHE A 207 -0.30 -2.29 -4.57
N SER A 208 0.94 -2.09 -4.11
CA SER A 208 1.27 -1.90 -2.71
C SER A 208 2.21 -0.71 -2.53
N THR A 209 2.13 -0.06 -1.36
CA THR A 209 2.88 1.16 -1.04
C THR A 209 4.01 0.87 -0.07
N LEU A 210 5.01 1.75 -0.05
CA LEU A 210 6.12 1.69 0.91
C LEU A 210 5.63 1.62 2.37
N GLY A 211 4.65 2.46 2.75
CA GLY A 211 4.07 2.46 4.09
C GLY A 211 3.40 1.13 4.45
N GLY A 212 2.72 0.49 3.47
CA GLY A 212 2.15 -0.84 3.64
C GLY A 212 3.21 -1.92 3.85
N TRP A 213 4.32 -1.86 3.11
CA TRP A 213 5.45 -2.77 3.30
C TRP A 213 6.02 -2.65 4.72
N LEU A 214 6.27 -1.42 5.16
CA LEU A 214 6.81 -1.13 6.50
C LEU A 214 5.88 -1.63 7.61
N ALA A 215 4.57 -1.37 7.50
CA ALA A 215 3.58 -1.80 8.48
C ALA A 215 3.46 -3.33 8.59
N THR A 216 3.74 -4.06 7.50
CA THR A 216 3.57 -5.51 7.42
C THR A 216 4.87 -6.30 7.44
N ARG A 217 6.03 -5.63 7.50
CA ARG A 217 7.36 -6.23 7.34
C ARG A 217 7.47 -7.10 6.08
N ALA A 218 6.96 -6.57 4.97
CA ALA A 218 6.84 -7.29 3.71
C ALA A 218 8.19 -7.85 3.22
N GLY A 219 8.13 -9.03 2.58
CA GLY A 219 9.26 -9.68 1.93
C GLY A 219 9.27 -9.45 0.41
N GLY A 220 10.45 -9.22 -0.16
CA GLY A 220 10.66 -9.06 -1.60
C GLY A 220 11.32 -10.29 -2.24
N HIS A 221 10.91 -10.65 -3.46
CA HIS A 221 11.31 -11.90 -4.12
C HIS A 221 12.68 -11.84 -4.84
N TYR A 222 13.27 -10.66 -4.97
CA TYR A 222 14.51 -10.43 -5.74
C TYR A 222 15.72 -10.05 -4.88
N ALA A 223 15.65 -10.39 -3.60
CA ALA A 223 16.73 -10.16 -2.67
C ALA A 223 17.56 -11.43 -2.46
N THR A 224 18.80 -11.41 -2.91
CA THR A 224 19.78 -12.47 -2.62
C THR A 224 20.40 -12.35 -1.21
N LEU A 225 20.12 -11.24 -0.50
CA LEU A 225 20.66 -10.93 0.83
C LEU A 225 19.58 -10.30 1.73
N HIS A 226 18.98 -9.19 1.31
CA HIS A 226 18.04 -8.38 2.12
C HIS A 226 16.59 -8.60 1.71
N THR A 227 15.95 -9.60 2.31
CA THR A 227 14.61 -10.05 1.90
C THR A 227 13.51 -9.17 2.45
N HIS A 228 13.65 -8.69 3.68
CA HIS A 228 12.62 -7.92 4.34
C HIS A 228 12.81 -6.43 4.12
N ILE A 229 11.71 -5.69 4.08
CA ILE A 229 11.77 -4.24 3.93
C ILE A 229 12.56 -3.58 5.07
N ASP A 230 12.52 -4.13 6.29
CA ASP A 230 13.25 -3.59 7.45
C ASP A 230 14.77 -3.66 7.29
N ASP A 231 15.30 -4.58 6.47
CA ASP A 231 16.72 -4.60 6.12
C ASP A 231 17.15 -3.37 5.30
N LEU A 232 16.18 -2.71 4.64
CA LEU A 232 16.39 -1.57 3.75
C LEU A 232 16.04 -0.24 4.42
N VAL A 233 15.57 -0.24 5.67
CA VAL A 233 15.14 0.98 6.36
C VAL A 233 16.28 1.55 7.19
N GLU A 234 16.63 2.81 6.95
CA GLU A 234 17.61 3.54 7.75
C GLU A 234 16.92 4.36 8.85
N SER A 235 15.79 5.00 8.54
CA SER A 235 15.05 5.79 9.52
C SER A 235 13.55 5.85 9.21
N LEU A 236 12.75 6.13 10.23
CA LEU A 236 11.30 6.27 10.14
C LEU A 236 10.86 7.51 10.90
N ARG A 237 9.87 8.22 10.36
CA ARG A 237 9.17 9.33 11.00
C ARG A 237 7.68 9.03 10.95
N VAL A 238 7.07 8.78 12.11
CA VAL A 238 5.69 8.32 12.26
C VAL A 238 4.86 9.37 12.99
N VAL A 239 3.78 9.84 12.38
CA VAL A 239 2.78 10.69 13.02
C VAL A 239 1.83 9.83 13.83
N THR A 240 1.64 10.18 15.11
CA THR A 240 0.70 9.50 16.02
C THR A 240 -0.19 10.54 16.69
N PRO A 241 -1.35 10.16 17.28
CA PRO A 241 -2.17 11.08 18.07
C PRO A 241 -1.44 11.70 19.28
N SER A 242 -0.30 11.11 19.71
CA SER A 242 0.53 11.65 20.79
C SER A 242 1.72 12.50 20.30
N GLY A 243 1.75 12.80 18.99
CA GLY A 243 2.83 13.55 18.34
C GLY A 243 3.69 12.68 17.41
N VAL A 244 4.78 13.27 16.93
CA VAL A 244 5.64 12.62 15.93
C VAL A 244 6.76 11.82 16.60
N SER A 245 6.85 10.54 16.26
CA SER A 245 7.95 9.65 16.63
C SER A 245 8.94 9.53 15.46
N GLN A 246 10.19 9.89 15.68
CA GLN A 246 11.22 9.83 14.64
C GLN A 246 12.47 9.08 15.14
N SER A 247 13.03 8.22 14.29
CA SER A 247 14.34 7.61 14.51
C SER A 247 15.45 8.45 13.87
N LEU A 248 16.66 8.32 14.40
CA LEU A 248 17.84 8.98 13.84
C LEU A 248 18.19 8.34 12.49
N ARG A 249 18.66 9.16 11.55
CA ARG A 249 19.21 8.70 10.28
C ARG A 249 20.70 8.35 10.47
N VAL A 250 20.95 7.14 10.98
CA VAL A 250 22.29 6.62 11.20
C VAL A 250 22.35 5.15 10.77
N PRO A 251 23.47 4.66 10.20
CA PRO A 251 23.58 3.27 9.73
C PRO A 251 23.47 2.21 10.84
N GLY A 252 23.71 2.60 12.09
CA GLY A 252 23.61 1.74 13.27
C GLY A 252 23.75 2.55 14.55
N SER A 253 23.16 2.07 15.65
CA SER A 253 23.25 2.74 16.96
C SER A 253 23.29 1.73 18.10
N GLY A 254 24.15 1.97 19.10
CA GLY A 254 24.20 1.20 20.35
C GLY A 254 23.37 1.81 21.49
N ARG A 255 22.43 2.72 21.20
CA ARG A 255 21.66 3.45 22.22
C ARG A 255 20.43 2.63 22.63
N GLY A 256 20.66 1.58 23.41
CA GLY A 256 19.60 0.72 23.96
C GLY A 256 18.86 -0.08 22.88
N PRO A 257 17.72 -0.71 23.21
CA PRO A 257 16.93 -1.43 22.21
C PRO A 257 16.52 -0.46 21.09
N PRO A 258 16.63 -0.86 19.81
CA PRO A 258 16.17 -0.02 18.71
C PRO A 258 14.72 0.36 19.01
N ARG A 259 14.37 1.65 18.93
CA ARG A 259 13.01 2.10 19.22
C ARG A 259 12.06 1.28 18.35
N PRO A 260 11.29 0.37 18.96
CA PRO A 260 10.54 -0.57 18.16
C PRO A 260 9.40 0.19 17.50
N VAL A 261 9.15 -0.04 16.22
CA VAL A 261 7.81 0.09 15.64
C VAL A 261 7.01 -1.10 16.16
N VAL A 262 6.80 -1.15 17.47
CA VAL A 262 5.90 -2.11 18.10
C VAL A 262 4.61 -1.36 18.35
N PRO A 263 3.49 -1.76 17.72
CA PRO A 263 2.18 -1.47 18.27
C PRO A 263 2.20 -1.99 19.71
N ARG A 264 2.20 -1.08 20.70
CA ARG A 264 2.06 -1.50 22.10
C ARG A 264 0.68 -2.14 22.26
N PHE A 265 0.61 -3.47 22.19
CA PHE A 265 -0.44 -4.24 22.84
C PHE A 265 -0.07 -4.31 24.32
N GLY A 266 -0.66 -3.43 25.12
CA GLY A 266 -0.31 -3.28 26.52
C GLY A 266 -0.88 -4.41 27.38
N GLY A 267 0.01 -5.14 28.04
CA GLY A 267 -0.23 -5.92 29.25
C GLY A 267 1.12 -6.23 29.91
N HIS A 268 1.38 -5.71 31.11
CA HIS A 268 2.56 -6.05 31.91
C HIS A 268 2.11 -6.33 33.37
N PRO A 269 2.85 -7.12 34.16
CA PRO A 269 2.32 -8.36 34.72
C PRO A 269 2.18 -8.26 36.25
N ARG A 270 1.26 -9.05 36.81
CA ARG A 270 1.39 -9.52 38.19
C ARG A 270 1.04 -10.99 38.24
N ASP A 271 1.76 -11.66 39.13
CA ASP A 271 1.97 -13.09 39.23
C ASP A 271 0.72 -13.95 39.54
N HIS A 272 0.89 -15.24 39.20
CA HIS A 272 0.32 -16.45 39.79
C HIS A 272 -0.97 -17.08 39.22
N HIS A 273 -0.77 -18.33 38.78
CA HIS A 273 -1.65 -19.50 38.70
C HIS A 273 -2.97 -19.47 37.88
N GLY A 274 -2.99 -20.35 36.86
CA GLY A 274 -4.13 -21.23 36.56
C GLY A 274 -5.13 -20.78 35.49
N GLY A 275 -5.20 -21.55 34.40
CA GLY A 275 -6.45 -21.94 33.71
C GLY A 275 -7.27 -20.91 32.90
N VAL A 276 -7.39 -21.21 31.59
CA VAL A 276 -8.53 -21.01 30.65
C VAL A 276 -9.11 -19.60 30.34
N ASP A 277 -9.25 -19.38 29.01
CA ASP A 277 -10.15 -18.52 28.21
C ASP A 277 -10.27 -17.00 28.47
N ALA A 278 -10.02 -16.19 27.43
CA ALA A 278 -10.94 -15.18 26.85
C ALA A 278 -10.26 -14.10 25.97
N ALA A 279 -10.83 -13.91 24.76
CA ALA A 279 -10.99 -12.72 23.91
C ALA A 279 -9.85 -11.65 23.73
N PRO A 280 -9.51 -11.27 22.47
CA PRO A 280 -8.62 -10.15 22.21
C PRO A 280 -9.36 -8.79 22.23
N GLY A 281 -8.83 -7.83 23.00
CA GLY A 281 -9.31 -6.45 23.09
C GLY A 281 -8.96 -5.57 21.87
N PRO A 282 -9.52 -4.34 21.78
CA PRO A 282 -9.52 -3.54 20.57
C PRO A 282 -8.17 -2.85 20.29
N PRO A 283 -7.76 -2.70 19.00
CA PRO A 283 -6.53 -2.00 18.63
C PRO A 283 -6.69 -0.47 18.75
N ARG A 284 -5.70 0.17 19.36
CA ARG A 284 -5.53 1.64 19.37
C ARG A 284 -4.74 2.10 18.13
N ALA A 285 -5.05 3.30 17.67
CA ALA A 285 -4.65 3.91 16.40
C ALA A 285 -3.20 3.68 15.95
N GLN A 286 -3.05 3.41 14.65
CA GLN A 286 -1.77 3.17 13.96
C GLN A 286 -1.21 4.48 13.42
N GLY A 287 0.10 4.72 13.61
CA GLY A 287 0.75 5.93 13.11
C GLY A 287 1.16 5.85 11.64
N VAL A 288 1.22 7.00 10.98
CA VAL A 288 1.54 7.15 9.55
C VAL A 288 3.00 7.55 9.36
N GLY A 289 3.79 6.76 8.63
CA GLY A 289 5.26 6.86 8.59
C GLY A 289 5.89 7.29 7.26
N VAL A 290 6.71 8.34 7.24
CA VAL A 290 7.69 8.63 6.17
C VAL A 290 8.99 7.89 6.48
N GLY A 291 9.53 7.14 5.52
CA GLY A 291 10.74 6.33 5.71
C GLY A 291 11.93 6.84 4.91
N GLY A 292 13.09 6.92 5.56
CA GLY A 292 14.39 6.91 4.89
C GLY A 292 14.76 5.46 4.57
N VAL A 293 14.80 5.11 3.30
CA VAL A 293 15.19 3.77 2.84
C VAL A 293 16.52 3.82 2.10
N ARG A 294 17.34 2.80 2.32
CA ARG A 294 18.60 2.58 1.63
C ARG A 294 18.31 2.02 0.24
N ALA A 295 18.81 2.71 -0.78
CA ALA A 295 18.69 2.30 -2.17
C ALA A 295 20.02 1.71 -2.67
N LEU A 296 19.94 0.80 -3.63
CA LEU A 296 21.07 0.14 -4.26
C LEU A 296 21.35 0.77 -5.64
N PRO A 297 22.61 0.78 -6.11
CA PRO A 297 22.94 1.26 -7.45
C PRO A 297 22.34 0.33 -8.51
N ARG A 298 21.78 0.90 -9.59
CA ARG A 298 21.37 0.13 -10.77
C ARG A 298 22.63 -0.36 -11.49
N ARG A 299 22.79 -1.68 -11.64
CA ARG A 299 23.79 -2.22 -12.58
C ARG A 299 23.30 -1.94 -14.01
N GLY A 300 24.11 -1.24 -14.80
CA GLY A 300 23.82 -0.99 -16.21
C GLY A 300 23.72 -2.29 -16.99
N GLY A 301 22.65 -2.45 -17.77
CA GLY A 301 22.56 -3.51 -18.77
C GLY A 301 23.68 -3.30 -19.79
N GLY A 302 24.62 -4.24 -19.85
CA GLY A 302 25.63 -4.29 -20.89
C GLY A 302 24.95 -4.39 -22.26
N ARG A 303 25.43 -3.59 -23.21
CA ARG A 303 25.02 -3.67 -24.62
C ARG A 303 25.26 -5.11 -25.12
N PRO A 304 24.32 -5.73 -25.85
CA PRO A 304 24.62 -6.97 -26.54
C PRO A 304 25.65 -6.65 -27.63
N HIS A 305 26.85 -7.23 -27.52
CA HIS A 305 27.76 -7.31 -28.64
C HIS A 305 27.11 -8.20 -29.71
N HIS A 306 26.49 -7.56 -30.71
CA HIS A 306 26.09 -8.22 -31.94
C HIS A 306 27.36 -8.77 -32.63
N ARG A 307 27.58 -10.08 -32.48
CA ARG A 307 28.50 -10.84 -33.30
C ARG A 307 27.81 -11.02 -34.66
N ALA A 308 28.15 -10.17 -35.62
CA ALA A 308 27.66 -10.28 -36.99
C ALA A 308 28.16 -11.59 -37.60
N VAL A 309 27.23 -12.51 -37.88
CA VAL A 309 27.44 -13.65 -38.76
C VAL A 309 27.19 -13.15 -40.18
N GLY A 310 28.25 -13.01 -40.96
CA GLY A 310 28.20 -12.70 -42.39
C GLY A 310 28.79 -13.86 -43.18
N SER A 311 27.95 -14.56 -43.92
CA SER A 311 28.33 -15.62 -44.86
C SER A 311 28.95 -15.02 -46.14
N ALA A 312 30.02 -15.68 -46.60
CA ALA A 312 30.74 -15.77 -47.90
C ALA A 312 30.09 -15.17 -49.20
N PRO A 313 30.80 -15.06 -50.36
CA PRO A 313 32.06 -15.71 -50.78
C PRO A 313 33.06 -14.82 -51.58
N GLY A 314 34.27 -15.33 -51.88
CA GLY A 314 35.18 -14.70 -52.85
C GLY A 314 36.62 -15.23 -52.89
N GLN A 315 36.84 -16.22 -53.76
CA GLN A 315 38.04 -16.52 -54.57
C GLN A 315 39.49 -16.35 -54.00
N LEU A 316 40.18 -17.49 -53.98
CA LEU A 316 41.65 -17.71 -54.00
C LEU A 316 42.30 -17.07 -55.26
N PRO A 317 43.61 -16.69 -55.22
CA PRO A 317 44.68 -17.67 -55.53
C PRO A 317 46.03 -17.50 -54.80
N SER A 318 46.77 -18.64 -54.77
CA SER A 318 48.24 -18.88 -54.72
C SER A 318 49.14 -18.08 -53.73
N ALA A 319 50.21 -18.61 -53.13
CA ALA A 319 51.11 -19.69 -53.50
C ALA A 319 51.78 -20.30 -52.24
N ARG A 320 52.29 -21.53 -52.40
CA ARG A 320 53.13 -22.26 -51.42
C ARG A 320 54.51 -21.62 -51.24
N PRO A 321 55.23 -21.98 -50.16
CA PRO A 321 56.32 -22.95 -50.37
C PRO A 321 56.38 -24.03 -49.26
N GLY A 322 56.89 -25.21 -49.62
CA GLY A 322 57.11 -26.36 -48.72
C GLY A 322 56.31 -27.58 -49.09
#